data_AF-A0A5A7SZP9-F1
#
_entry.id   AF-A0A5A7SZP9-F1
#
_cell.length_a   1.000
_cell.length_b   1.000
_cell.length_c   1.000
_cell.angle_alpha   90.00
_cell.angle_beta   90.00
_cell.angle_gamma   90.00
#
_symmetry.space_group_name_H-M   'P 1'
#
loop_
_entity.id
_entity.type
_entity.pdbx_description
1 polymer ?
#
loop_
_entity_poly.entity_id
_entity_poly.type
_entity_poly.pdbx_seq_one_letter_code
_entity_poly.pdbx_strand_id
1 'polypeptide(L)'
;MASSKLGDNELKNLVSKLRTLLPQLNHKPDNSSEASTGEILKETCDYIKKLQKEVDDLSERLWKQLDSMGVDFEMVKDLLIFT
;
A
#
# COMPACT_ATOMS: atom_id res chain seq x y z
N MET A 1 -4.19 32.94 2.03
CA MET A 1 -4.53 31.51 2.01
C MET A 1 -3.94 30.91 0.75
N ALA A 2 -2.75 30.30 0.85
CA ALA A 2 -2.12 29.63 -0.27
C ALA A 2 -2.79 28.27 -0.44
N SER A 3 -3.77 28.19 -1.34
CA SER A 3 -4.18 26.89 -1.88
C SER A 3 -2.98 26.39 -2.67
N SER A 4 -2.33 25.34 -2.16
CA SER A 4 -1.23 24.65 -2.83
C SER A 4 -1.75 24.15 -4.17
N LYS A 5 -1.64 24.99 -5.21
CA LYS A 5 -1.80 24.58 -6.60
C LYS A 5 -0.61 23.68 -6.88
N LEU A 6 -0.77 22.40 -6.59
CA LEU A 6 0.01 21.33 -7.20
C LEU A 6 0.03 21.65 -8.70
N GLY A 7 1.21 21.98 -9.23
CA GLY A 7 1.32 22.32 -10.64
C GLY A 7 0.88 21.13 -11.49
N ASP A 8 0.33 21.36 -12.69
CA ASP A 8 -0.09 20.27 -13.58
C ASP A 8 1.06 19.28 -13.86
N ASN A 9 2.30 19.77 -13.82
CA ASN A 9 3.52 18.96 -13.92
C ASN A 9 3.76 18.05 -12.70
N GLU A 10 3.51 18.54 -11.49
CA GLU A 10 3.68 17.84 -10.24
C GLU A 10 2.58 16.78 -10.07
N LEU A 11 1.35 17.12 -10.46
CA LEU A 11 0.24 16.16 -10.56
C LEU A 11 0.56 15.04 -11.55
N LYS A 12 1.04 15.37 -12.75
CA LYS A 12 1.41 14.37 -13.77
C LYS A 12 2.56 13.46 -13.28
N ASN A 13 3.55 14.03 -12.61
CA ASN A 13 4.66 13.26 -12.03
C ASN A 13 4.16 12.31 -10.93
N LEU A 14 3.29 12.79 -10.03
CA LEU A 14 2.68 11.97 -8.99
C LEU A 14 1.89 10.80 -9.59
N VAL A 15 1.03 11.07 -10.57
CA VAL A 15 0.23 10.05 -11.25
C VAL A 15 1.11 9.01 -11.94
N SER A 16 2.19 9.44 -12.59
CA SER A 16 3.18 8.55 -13.21
C SER A 16 3.81 7.61 -12.18
N LYS A 17 4.27 8.16 -11.04
CA LYS A 17 4.83 7.35 -9.94
C LYS A 17 3.80 6.37 -9.38
N LEU A 18 2.57 6.81 -9.13
CA LEU A 18 1.50 5.94 -8.63
C LEU A 18 1.22 4.77 -9.57
N ARG A 19 1.20 5.02 -10.89
CA ARG A 19 1.01 3.98 -11.89
C ARG A 19 2.08 2.87 -11.79
N THR A 20 3.34 3.23 -11.59
CA THR A 20 4.43 2.24 -11.47
C THR A 20 4.32 1.32 -10.25
N LEU A 21 3.64 1.79 -9.19
CA LEU A 21 3.46 1.06 -7.94
C LEU A 21 2.21 0.17 -7.96
N LEU A 22 1.35 0.30 -8.97
CA LEU A 22 0.10 -0.42 -9.08
C LEU A 22 0.29 -1.73 -9.87
N PRO A 23 0.23 -2.91 -9.22
CA PRO A 23 0.44 -4.18 -9.90
C PRO A 23 -0.62 -4.44 -10.99
N GLN A 24 -1.84 -3.93 -10.80
CA GLN A 24 -2.96 -4.05 -11.74
C GLN A 24 -2.69 -3.29 -13.06
N LEU A 25 -2.01 -2.15 -12.98
CA LEU A 25 -1.68 -1.30 -14.13
C LEU A 25 -0.40 -1.74 -14.83
N ASN A 26 0.52 -2.37 -14.11
CA ASN A 26 1.74 -2.95 -14.67
C ASN A 26 1.46 -4.19 -15.55
N HIS A 27 0.32 -4.85 -15.38
CA HIS A 27 -0.08 -6.04 -16.15
C HIS A 27 -1.01 -5.75 -17.34
N LYS A 28 -1.45 -4.51 -17.52
CA LYS A 28 -2.37 -4.14 -18.60
C LYS A 28 -1.55 -3.90 -19.88
N PRO A 29 -1.81 -4.63 -20.99
CA PRO A 29 -1.07 -4.41 -22.23
C PRO A 29 -1.29 -2.97 -22.71
N ASP A 30 -0.21 -2.34 -23.19
CA ASP A 30 -0.08 -0.92 -23.60
C ASP A 30 -1.18 -0.42 -24.56
N ASN A 31 -1.99 -1.31 -25.12
CA ASN A 31 -3.01 -1.02 -26.14
C ASN A 31 -4.43 -0.82 -25.58
N SER A 32 -4.68 -0.96 -24.28
CA SER A 32 -6.02 -0.73 -23.71
C SER A 32 -6.06 0.55 -22.89
N SER A 33 -6.68 1.58 -23.46
CA SER A 33 -7.10 2.87 -22.88
C SER A 33 -6.26 3.37 -21.72
N GLU A 34 -5.45 4.41 -21.97
CA GLU A 34 -4.73 5.16 -20.94
C GLU A 34 -5.67 5.44 -19.76
N ALA A 35 -5.40 4.80 -18.60
CA ALA A 35 -6.23 4.94 -17.42
C ALA A 35 -6.27 6.42 -17.03
N SER A 36 -7.47 6.96 -16.81
CA SER A 36 -7.63 8.35 -16.42
C SER A 36 -6.96 8.60 -15.06
N THR A 37 -6.58 9.85 -14.80
CA THR A 37 -6.04 10.23 -13.48
C THR A 37 -6.96 9.80 -12.33
N GLY A 38 -8.27 9.90 -12.51
CA GLY A 38 -9.25 9.47 -11.51
C GLY A 38 -9.22 7.96 -11.25
N GLU A 39 -9.06 7.16 -12.30
CA GLU A 39 -8.92 5.70 -12.17
C GLU A 39 -7.61 5.31 -11.48
N ILE A 40 -6.50 5.96 -11.83
CA ILE A 40 -5.20 5.71 -11.18
C ILE A 40 -5.27 6.04 -9.68
N LEU A 41 -5.88 7.17 -9.32
CA LEU A 41 -6.05 7.54 -7.93
C LEU A 41 -6.97 6.56 -7.18
N LYS A 42 -8.06 6.14 -7.80
CA LYS A 42 -8.98 5.14 -7.22
C LYS A 42 -8.26 3.81 -6.98
N GLU A 43 -7.58 3.27 -7.99
CA GLU A 43 -6.83 2.03 -7.86
C GLU A 43 -5.71 2.14 -6.82
N THR A 44 -5.05 3.30 -6.72
CA THR A 44 -4.08 3.58 -5.66
C THR A 44 -4.72 3.44 -4.28
N CYS A 45 -5.87 4.10 -4.05
CA CYS A 45 -6.57 4.00 -2.77
C CYS A 45 -7.02 2.57 -2.47
N ASP A 46 -7.53 1.84 -3.45
CA ASP A 46 -7.98 0.46 -3.26
C ASP A 46 -6.81 -0.50 -3.01
N TYR A 47 -5.65 -0.27 -3.63
CA TYR A 47 -4.44 -1.03 -3.36
C TYR A 47 -3.90 -0.78 -1.94
N ILE A 48 -3.90 0.47 -1.47
CA ILE A 48 -3.53 0.80 -0.08
C ILE A 48 -4.44 0.06 0.90
N LYS A 49 -5.76 0.05 0.69
CA LYS A 49 -6.70 -0.69 1.55
C LYS A 49 -6.41 -2.19 1.56
N LYS A 50 -6.07 -2.75 0.39
CA LYS A 50 -5.71 -4.17 0.27
C LYS A 50 -4.45 -4.48 1.06
N LEU A 51 -3.41 -3.65 0.94
CA LEU A 51 -2.16 -3.81 1.69
C LEU A 51 -2.38 -3.70 3.21
N GLN A 52 -3.18 -2.73 3.64
CA GLN A 52 -3.53 -2.59 5.07
C GLN A 52 -4.20 -3.87 5.59
N LYS A 53 -5.17 -4.40 4.86
CA LYS A 53 -5.81 -5.67 5.21
C LYS A 53 -4.82 -6.85 5.22
N GLU A 54 -3.92 -6.93 4.24
CA GLU A 54 -2.91 -8.00 4.20
C GLU A 54 -1.97 -7.92 5.41
N VAL A 55 -1.59 -6.71 5.85
CA VAL A 55 -0.81 -6.50 7.08
C VAL A 55 -1.59 -6.93 8.31
N ASP A 56 -2.86 -6.57 8.42
CA ASP A 56 -3.73 -6.96 9.55
C ASP A 56 -3.91 -8.49 9.61
N ASP A 57 -4.28 -9.12 8.49
CA ASP A 57 -4.48 -10.56 8.36
C ASP A 57 -3.18 -11.33 8.67
N LEU A 58 -2.02 -10.82 8.21
CA LEU A 58 -0.72 -11.43 8.49
C LEU A 58 -0.34 -11.27 9.97
N SER A 59 -0.62 -10.10 10.55
CA SER A 59 -0.37 -9.83 11.97
C SER A 59 -1.18 -10.77 12.85
N GLU A 60 -2.47 -10.97 12.54
CA GLU A 60 -3.33 -11.91 13.28
C GLU A 60 -2.83 -13.35 13.17
N ARG A 61 -2.45 -13.78 11.96
CA ARG A 61 -1.91 -15.14 11.73
C ARG A 61 -0.60 -15.35 12.48
N LEU A 62 0.29 -14.35 12.48
CA LEU A 62 1.54 -14.39 13.21
C LEU A 62 1.28 -14.51 14.72
N TRP A 63 0.39 -13.68 15.27
CA TRP A 63 0.01 -13.75 16.68
C TRP A 63 -0.54 -15.11 17.08
N LYS A 64 -1.42 -15.70 16.27
CA LYS A 64 -1.94 -17.06 16.49
C LYS A 64 -0.83 -18.13 16.48
N GLN A 65 0.15 -18.01 15.59
CA GLN A 65 1.29 -18.93 15.57
C GLN A 65 2.18 -18.77 16.80
N LEU A 66 2.44 -17.55 17.24
CA LEU A 66 3.22 -17.26 18.43
C LEU A 66 2.54 -17.77 19.70
N ASP A 67 1.23 -17.54 19.84
CA ASP A 67 0.41 -18.06 20.94
C ASP A 67 0.43 -19.60 20.97
N SER A 68 0.31 -20.26 19.81
CA SER A 68 0.46 -21.72 19.70
C SER A 68 1.85 -22.23 20.09
N MET A 69 2.88 -21.40 20.02
CA MET A 69 4.23 -21.73 20.46
C MET A 69 4.48 -21.36 21.94
N GLY A 70 3.48 -20.80 22.62
CA GLY A 70 3.59 -20.31 24.00
C GLY A 70 4.41 -19.02 24.13
N VAL A 71 4.58 -18.28 23.04
CA VAL A 71 5.30 -17.00 23.00
C VAL A 71 4.32 -15.87 23.26
N ASP A 72 4.39 -15.29 24.45
CA ASP A 72 3.55 -14.14 24.85
C ASP A 72 4.10 -12.81 24.31
N PHE A 73 3.23 -11.80 24.23
CA PHE A 73 3.50 -10.45 23.75
C PHE A 73 4.73 -9.80 24.40
N GLU A 74 4.97 -10.04 25.69
CA GLU A 74 6.15 -9.54 26.39
C GLU A 74 7.45 -10.17 25.88
N MET A 75 7.44 -11.46 25.50
CA MET A 75 8.59 -12.11 24.85
C MET A 75 8.83 -11.58 23.44
N VAL A 76 7.77 -11.19 22.72
CA VAL A 76 7.87 -10.63 21.37
C VAL A 76 8.42 -9.21 21.39
N LYS A 77 8.02 -8.39 22.37
CA LYS A 77 8.60 -7.06 22.60
C LYS A 77 10.10 -7.13 22.80
N ASP A 78 10.57 -8.07 23.62
CA ASP A 78 12.00 -8.27 23.87
C ASP A 78 12.77 -8.63 22.59
N LEU A 79 12.11 -9.26 21.61
CA LEU A 79 12.70 -9.57 20.30
C LEU A 79 12.72 -8.37 19.34
N LEU A 80 11.67 -7.52 19.37
CA LEU A 80 11.50 -6.37 18.47
C LEU A 80 12.24 -5.11 18.95
N ILE A 81 12.62 -5.01 20.23
CA ILE A 81 13.38 -3.88 20.80
C ILE A 81 14.86 -3.84 20.32
N PHE A 82 15.34 -4.91 19.66
CA PHE A 82 16.70 -4.96 19.09
C PHE A 82 16.83 -4.46 17.63
N THR A 83 15.79 -3.86 17.04
CA THR A 83 15.85 -3.25 15.68
C THR A 83 15.66 -1.74 15.75
#